data_AF-R7ITZ1-F1
#
_entry.id   AF-R7ITZ1-F1
#
_cell.length_a   1.000
_cell.length_b   1.000
_cell.length_c   1.000
_cell.angle_alpha   90.00
_cell.angle_beta   90.00
_cell.angle_gamma   90.00
#
_symmetry.space_group_name_H-M   'P 1'
#
loop_
_entity.id
_entity.type
_entity.pdbx_description
1 polymer ?
#
loop_
_entity_poly.entity_id
_entity_poly.type
_entity_poly.pdbx_seq_one_letter_code
_entity_poly.pdbx_strand_id
1 'polypeptide(L)' 'MEYFQYYVEGEDEEKLVNVLKSDMQCIEAGKVQVLNPVLEKITPLRLRTLKKNTTVILVFDTDAGESEITFV' A
#
# COMPACT_ATOMS: atom_id res chain seq x y z
N MET A 1 8.09 -0.80 17.73
CA MET A 1 7.53 0.22 16.84
C MET A 1 6.84 -0.54 15.72
N GLU A 2 5.57 -0.28 15.53
CA GLU A 2 4.82 -0.83 14.40
C GLU A 2 5.18 -0.04 13.14
N TYR A 3 5.36 -0.72 12.02
CA TYR A 3 5.70 -0.10 10.74
C TYR A 3 4.54 -0.30 9.78
N PHE A 4 4.15 0.75 9.05
CA PHE A 4 3.08 0.70 8.06
C PHE A 4 3.62 0.99 6.66
N GLN A 5 3.25 0.15 5.70
CA GLN A 5 3.56 0.31 4.28
C GLN A 5 2.27 0.24 3.48
N TYR A 6 1.96 1.31 2.76
CA TYR A 6 0.83 1.42 1.85
C TYR A 6 1.29 1.16 0.42
N TYR A 7 0.55 0.33 -0.30
CA TYR A 7 0.62 0.19 -1.75
C TYR A 7 -0.70 0.64 -2.35
N VAL A 8 -0.63 1.59 -3.26
CA VAL A 8 -1.80 2.25 -3.84
C VAL A 8 -1.79 2.13 -5.36
N GLU A 9 -2.96 2.14 -5.96
CA GLU A 9 -3.17 2.00 -7.40
C GLU A 9 -2.53 3.14 -8.21
N GLY A 10 -2.78 4.39 -7.84
CA GLY A 10 -2.29 5.56 -8.54
C GLY A 10 -1.91 6.73 -7.63
N GLU A 11 -1.62 7.85 -8.27
CA GLU A 11 -1.20 9.09 -7.59
C GLU A 11 -2.35 9.74 -6.79
N ASP A 12 -3.60 9.49 -7.18
CA ASP A 12 -4.76 10.08 -6.51
C ASP A 12 -5.00 9.41 -5.15
N GLU A 13 -4.92 8.08 -5.09
CA GLU A 13 -4.95 7.33 -3.83
C GLU A 13 -3.73 7.67 -2.97
N GLU A 14 -2.55 7.88 -3.57
CA GLU A 14 -1.37 8.33 -2.83
C GLU A 14 -1.62 9.65 -2.10
N LYS A 15 -2.18 10.66 -2.79
CA LYS A 15 -2.51 11.96 -2.19
C LYS A 15 -3.54 11.80 -1.08
N LEU A 16 -4.59 11.01 -1.31
CA LEU A 16 -5.61 10.74 -0.31
C LEU A 16 -5.00 10.12 0.96
N VAL A 17 -4.23 9.04 0.82
CA VAL A 17 -3.58 8.36 1.94
C VAL A 17 -2.60 9.29 2.66
N ASN A 18 -1.87 10.13 1.93
CA ASN A 18 -0.97 11.11 2.54
C ASN A 18 -1.72 12.13 3.41
N VAL A 19 -2.82 12.72 2.92
CA VAL A 19 -3.64 13.66 3.71
C VAL A 19 -4.24 12.97 4.95
N LEU A 20 -4.76 11.74 4.77
CA LEU A 20 -5.38 10.99 5.86
C LEU A 20 -4.38 10.62 6.96
N LYS A 21 -3.15 10.23 6.60
CA LYS A 21 -2.12 9.79 7.56
C LYS A 21 -1.37 10.96 8.22
N SER A 22 -1.30 12.14 7.58
CA SER A 22 -0.57 13.30 8.11
C SER A 22 -1.48 14.38 8.68
N ASP A 23 -2.25 15.04 7.82
CA ASP A 23 -2.91 16.30 8.16
C ASP A 23 -4.15 16.03 9.02
N MET A 24 -4.87 14.97 8.69
CA MET A 24 -6.09 14.57 9.39
C MET A 24 -5.84 13.55 10.50
N GLN A 25 -4.72 12.82 10.44
CA GLN A 25 -4.33 11.77 11.38
C GLN A 25 -5.44 10.71 11.61
N CYS A 26 -6.20 10.40 10.54
CA CYS A 26 -7.30 9.44 10.59
C CYS A 26 -6.84 7.99 10.49
N ILE A 27 -5.63 7.76 9.97
CA ILE A 27 -5.02 6.44 9.79
C ILE A 27 -3.55 6.48 10.24
N GLU A 28 -2.97 5.31 10.44
CA GLU A 28 -1.58 5.17 10.90
C GLU A 28 -0.56 5.77 9.93
N ALA A 29 0.46 6.42 10.49
CA ALA A 29 1.53 6.99 9.68
C ALA A 29 2.40 5.86 9.08
N GLY A 30 2.59 5.91 7.76
CA GLY A 30 3.38 4.91 7.04
C GLY A 30 3.95 5.41 5.72
N LYS A 31 4.84 4.62 5.12
CA LYS A 31 5.36 4.90 3.78
C LYS A 31 4.29 4.57 2.75
N VAL A 32 4.09 5.45 1.77
CA VAL A 32 3.18 5.21 0.64
C VAL A 32 4.00 4.98 -0.61
N GLN A 33 3.57 4.04 -1.44
CA GLN A 33 4.20 3.76 -2.72
C GLN A 33 3.12 3.41 -3.74
N VAL A 34 3.14 4.11 -4.88
CA VAL A 34 2.35 3.73 -6.05
C VAL A 34 2.91 2.42 -6.61
N LEU A 35 2.09 1.39 -6.54
CA LEU A 35 2.33 0.03 -7.03
C LEU A 35 0.94 -0.60 -7.07
N ASN A 36 0.36 -0.72 -8.25
CA ASN A 36 -1.02 -1.21 -8.37
C ASN A 36 -1.08 -2.64 -7.81
N PRO A 37 -1.72 -2.87 -6.65
CA PRO A 37 -1.62 -4.15 -5.95
C PRO A 37 -2.40 -5.27 -6.65
N VAL A 38 -3.24 -4.91 -7.63
CA VAL A 38 -4.01 -5.85 -8.47
C VAL A 38 -3.21 -6.24 -9.70
N LEU A 39 -2.59 -5.27 -10.38
CA LEU A 39 -1.87 -5.51 -11.65
C LEU A 39 -0.40 -5.88 -11.44
N GLU A 40 0.21 -5.39 -10.37
CA GLU A 40 1.64 -5.53 -10.10
C GLU A 40 1.91 -6.48 -8.94
N LYS A 41 2.82 -7.43 -9.17
CA LYS A 41 3.24 -8.40 -8.15
C LYS A 41 4.14 -7.74 -7.10
N ILE A 42 3.79 -7.94 -5.83
CA ILE A 42 4.70 -7.65 -4.72
C ILE A 42 5.78 -8.74 -4.69
N THR A 43 6.96 -8.43 -5.22
CA THR A 43 8.04 -9.40 -5.35
C THR A 43 8.73 -9.72 -4.01
N PRO A 44 9.42 -10.87 -3.89
CA PRO A 44 10.19 -11.20 -2.70
C PRO A 44 11.28 -10.17 -2.39
N LEU A 45 11.85 -9.53 -3.42
CA LEU A 45 12.83 -8.47 -3.27
C LEU A 45 12.21 -7.26 -2.54
N ARG A 46 10.97 -6.88 -2.88
CA ARG A 46 10.26 -5.79 -2.19
C ARG A 46 9.96 -6.16 -0.75
N LEU A 47 9.46 -7.37 -0.49
CA LEU A 47 9.20 -7.85 0.87
C LEU A 47 10.46 -7.81 1.75
N ARG A 48 11.64 -8.12 1.20
CA ARG A 48 12.93 -8.04 1.91
C ARG A 48 13.34 -6.62 2.32
N THR A 49 12.81 -5.59 1.67
CA THR A 49 13.07 -4.18 2.04
C THR A 49 12.20 -3.70 3.21
N LEU A 50 11.14 -4.44 3.53
CA LEU A 50 10.27 -4.11 4.66
C LEU A 50 10.98 -4.44 5.97
N LYS A 51 10.77 -3.59 6.97
CA LYS A 51 11.26 -3.88 8.32
C LYS A 51 10.47 -5.05 8.89
N LYS A 52 11.09 -5.81 9.79
CA LYS A 52 10.39 -6.89 10.50
C LYS A 52 9.15 -6.35 11.21
N ASN A 53 8.04 -7.09 11.16
CA ASN A 53 6.73 -6.72 11.71
C ASN A 53 6.14 -5.45 11.07
N THR A 54 6.29 -5.28 9.75
CA THR A 54 5.57 -4.25 8.99
C THR A 54 4.17 -4.73 8.63
N THR A 55 3.15 -3.93 8.93
CA THR A 55 1.79 -4.09 8.44
C THR A 55 1.71 -3.51 7.03
N VAL A 56 1.32 -4.34 6.07
CA VAL A 56 1.12 -3.93 4.67
C VAL A 56 -0.36 -3.65 4.46
N ILE A 57 -0.66 -2.49 3.89
CA ILE A 57 -2.00 -2.03 3.56
C ILE A 57 -2.08 -1.86 2.05
N LEU A 58 -3.03 -2.53 1.43
CA LEU A 58 -3.28 -2.49 -0.02
C LEU A 58 -4.52 -1.63 -0.25
N VAL A 59 -4.42 -0.63 -1.11
CA VAL A 59 -5.51 0.30 -1.46
C VAL A 59 -5.70 0.23 -2.96
N PHE A 60 -6.87 -0.24 -3.39
CA PHE A 60 -7.23 -0.43 -4.79
C PHE A 60 -8.75 -0.44 -4.93
N ASP A 61 -9.24 -0.10 -6.13
CA ASP A 61 -10.65 -0.18 -6.44
C ASP A 61 -11.08 -1.60 -6.80
N THR A 62 -12.33 -1.94 -6.50
CA THR A 62 -12.89 -3.27 -6.78
C THR A 62 -13.23 -3.49 -8.26
N ASP A 63 -13.15 -2.45 -9.08
CA ASP A 63 -13.83 -2.38 -10.37
C ASP A 63 -12.92 -2.88 -11.52
N ALA A 64 -11.70 -3.34 -11.21
CA ALA A 64 -10.66 -3.72 -12.18
C ALA A 64 -10.75 -5.15 -12.75
N GLY A 65 -11.82 -5.91 -12.47
CA GLY A 65 -12.12 -7.20 -13.11
C GLY A 65 -11.25 -8.39 -12.69
N GLU A 66 -10.06 -8.17 -12.16
CA GLU A 66 -9.19 -9.16 -11.53
C GLU A 66 -9.13 -8.85 -10.03
N SER A 67 -9.67 -9.72 -9.17
CA SER A 67 -9.70 -9.49 -7.72
C SER A 67 -8.67 -10.34 -6.96
N GLU A 68 -7.79 -11.05 -7.68
CA GLU A 68 -6.85 -11.99 -7.08
C GLU A 68 -5.49 -11.33 -6.84
N ILE A 69 -5.25 -10.95 -5.58
CA ILE A 69 -3.95 -10.42 -5.16
C ILE A 69 -2.96 -11.59 -5.04
N THR A 70 -2.04 -11.68 -5.99
CA THR A 70 -1.02 -12.74 -5.99
C THR A 70 0.27 -12.26 -5.31
N PHE A 71 0.59 -12.85 -4.16
CA PHE A 71 1.93 -12.78 -3.56
C PHE A 71 2.78 -13.92 -4.15
N VAL A 72 3.96 -13.59 -4.70
CA VAL A 72 4.92 -14.58 -5.23
C VAL A 72 6.26 -14.46 -4.53
#